data_AF-A0A0C3CKE6-F1
#
_entry.id   AF-A0A0C3CKE6-F1
#
_cell.length_a   1.000
_cell.length_b   1.000
_cell.length_c   1.000
_cell.angle_alpha   90.00
_cell.angle_beta   90.00
_cell.angle_gamma   90.00
#
_symmetry.space_group_name_H-M   'P 1'
#
loop_
_entity.id
_entity.type
_entity.pdbx_description
1 polymer ?
#
loop_
_entity_poly.entity_id
_entity_poly.type
_entity_poly.pdbx_seq_one_letter_code
_entity_poly.pdbx_strand_id
1 'polypeptide(L)'
;MEVLKKFEEQSVDPLSLTDADDDDEGNPSDLANRLEAVDLDSVSSDVLWSMLTPEERSKFTKLFNDPTSELAQQLLSSERLETEIQEPWWEALVAGKAEDDAPLGSRGQFVPRRSGTRPNMMKIPASMVKPGSHLVIRFISYAYIIRHLGISALQSLTSDDPEHHEARRLVTKLVPFLTDRKSMELYPSLSTVITDIWSTFDLGDMTSDLFSLLLRDAAYLLEPMRITQVEPAPEAQEIVPASHPHVGSILVLSDLSELFLAGSTRAKGNHITRKLLFYAAHIASTPSITLRGLVKEMSTRAEIYRAQANDKTSASKVQRVGDGQQQKLMEEM
;
A
#
# COMPACT_ATOMS: atom_id res chain seq x y z
N MET A 1 -4.90 -61.88 -14.07
CA MET A 1 -3.75 -61.36 -13.30
C MET A 1 -2.72 -60.63 -14.18
N GLU A 2 -3.10 -60.11 -15.35
CA GLU A 2 -2.15 -59.40 -16.24
C GLU A 2 -2.31 -57.87 -16.19
N VAL A 3 -3.42 -57.37 -15.64
CA VAL A 3 -3.70 -55.94 -15.50
C VAL A 3 -3.04 -55.33 -14.26
N LEU A 4 -2.80 -56.14 -13.23
CA LEU A 4 -2.02 -55.77 -12.03
C LEU A 4 -0.50 -55.76 -12.31
N LYS A 5 -0.03 -56.52 -13.28
CA LYS A 5 1.38 -56.52 -13.70
C LYS A 5 1.76 -55.24 -14.47
N LYS A 6 0.80 -54.61 -15.16
CA LYS A 6 1.02 -53.35 -15.90
C LYS A 6 1.03 -52.10 -15.02
N PHE A 7 0.53 -52.17 -13.78
CA PHE A 7 0.58 -51.05 -12.84
C PHE A 7 1.88 -51.01 -12.04
N GLU A 8 2.52 -52.17 -11.82
CA GLU A 8 3.79 -52.26 -11.08
C GLU A 8 5.00 -51.86 -11.95
N GLU A 9 4.95 -52.09 -13.27
CA GLU A 9 5.97 -51.61 -14.22
C GLU A 9 5.91 -50.09 -14.48
N GLN A 10 4.87 -49.39 -14.02
CA GLN A 10 4.72 -47.93 -14.17
C GLN A 10 5.08 -47.11 -12.92
N SER A 11 5.47 -47.77 -11.84
CA SER A 11 5.92 -47.13 -10.58
C SER A 11 7.38 -47.44 -10.31
N VAL A 12 8.26 -47.14 -11.28
CA VAL A 12 9.70 -47.08 -11.03
C VAL A 12 10.04 -45.70 -10.47
N ASP A 13 10.66 -45.73 -9.29
CA ASP A 13 11.12 -44.62 -8.45
C ASP A 13 11.60 -43.36 -9.18
N PRO A 14 11.19 -42.15 -8.74
CA PRO A 14 11.82 -40.88 -9.12
C PRO A 14 13.09 -40.55 -8.29
N LEU A 15 13.67 -41.52 -7.58
CA LEU A 15 14.86 -41.31 -6.73
C LEU A 15 16.18 -41.82 -7.36
N SER A 16 16.19 -42.05 -8.67
CA SER A 16 17.42 -42.25 -9.45
C SER A 16 17.64 -41.06 -10.37
N LEU A 17 17.86 -39.88 -9.79
CA LEU A 17 18.60 -38.79 -10.43
C LEU A 17 19.98 -38.75 -9.78
N THR A 18 20.82 -39.67 -10.24
CA THR A 18 22.27 -39.53 -10.17
C THR A 18 22.67 -38.22 -10.83
N ASP A 19 23.39 -37.37 -10.09
CA ASP A 19 24.43 -36.43 -10.55
C ASP A 19 24.43 -36.15 -12.06
N ALA A 20 23.41 -35.44 -12.53
CA ALA A 20 23.46 -34.80 -13.84
C ALA A 20 23.73 -33.33 -13.55
N ASP A 21 25.00 -32.95 -13.75
CA ASP A 21 25.53 -31.58 -13.85
C ASP A 21 24.43 -30.50 -13.82
N ASP A 22 24.22 -29.94 -12.63
CA ASP A 22 23.38 -28.75 -12.39
C ASP A 22 24.21 -27.49 -12.71
N ASP A 23 24.86 -27.52 -13.88
CA ASP A 23 25.80 -26.52 -14.40
C ASP A 23 25.32 -25.98 -15.76
N ASP A 24 24.03 -26.11 -16.08
CA ASP A 24 23.40 -25.30 -17.14
C ASP A 24 22.69 -24.12 -16.48
N GLU A 25 23.50 -23.20 -15.95
CA GLU A 25 23.08 -21.82 -15.73
C GLU A 25 22.56 -21.29 -17.06
N GLY A 26 21.25 -21.43 -17.30
CA GLY A 26 20.54 -20.85 -18.44
C GLY A 26 21.04 -19.43 -18.66
N ASN A 27 21.86 -19.28 -19.70
CA ASN A 27 22.81 -18.20 -19.78
C ASN A 27 22.02 -16.88 -19.77
N PRO A 28 22.23 -15.97 -18.80
CA PRO A 28 21.45 -14.73 -18.70
C PRO A 28 21.57 -13.86 -19.98
N SER A 29 22.61 -14.12 -20.78
CA SER A 29 22.79 -13.52 -22.10
C SER A 29 21.77 -14.00 -23.15
N ASP A 30 21.25 -15.23 -23.10
CA ASP A 30 20.27 -15.73 -24.08
C ASP A 30 18.93 -14.99 -23.97
N LEU A 31 18.43 -14.81 -22.74
CA LEU A 31 17.21 -14.04 -22.49
C LEU A 31 17.40 -12.56 -22.84
N ALA A 32 18.54 -11.97 -22.48
CA ALA A 32 18.85 -10.58 -22.81
C ALA A 32 18.87 -10.36 -24.34
N ASN A 33 19.48 -11.27 -25.09
CA ASN A 33 19.50 -11.20 -26.56
C ASN A 33 18.10 -11.39 -27.18
N ARG A 34 17.25 -12.23 -26.58
CA ARG A 34 15.85 -12.42 -27.02
C ARG A 34 14.98 -11.20 -26.76
N LEU A 35 15.25 -10.46 -25.69
CA LEU A 35 14.52 -9.25 -25.30
C LEU A 35 15.10 -7.96 -25.90
N GLU A 36 16.34 -7.96 -26.38
CA GLU A 36 17.00 -6.76 -26.94
C GLU A 36 16.25 -6.15 -28.14
N ALA A 37 15.60 -6.98 -28.95
CA ALA A 37 14.83 -6.55 -30.11
C ALA A 37 13.36 -6.20 -29.80
N VAL A 38 12.94 -6.34 -28.54
CA VAL A 38 11.53 -6.21 -28.13
C VAL A 38 11.33 -4.86 -27.46
N ASP A 39 10.39 -4.08 -27.98
CA ASP A 39 9.96 -2.84 -27.34
C ASP A 39 9.07 -3.16 -26.13
N LEU A 40 9.66 -3.13 -24.94
CA LEU A 40 8.99 -3.49 -23.69
C LEU A 40 7.79 -2.58 -23.37
N ASP A 41 7.76 -1.35 -23.90
CA ASP A 41 6.72 -0.37 -23.61
C ASP A 41 5.43 -0.59 -24.43
N SER A 42 5.50 -1.34 -25.54
CA SER A 42 4.36 -1.57 -26.44
C SER A 42 3.88 -3.02 -26.50
N VAL A 43 4.63 -3.95 -25.91
CA VAL A 43 4.35 -5.40 -25.99
C VAL A 43 3.49 -5.85 -24.80
N SER A 44 2.45 -6.64 -25.10
CA SER A 44 1.53 -7.14 -24.07
C SER A 44 2.18 -8.20 -23.17
N SER A 45 1.75 -8.28 -21.92
CA SER A 45 2.20 -9.26 -20.92
C SER A 45 2.20 -10.70 -21.42
N ASP A 46 1.18 -11.09 -22.19
CA ASP A 46 1.05 -12.45 -22.73
C ASP A 46 2.14 -12.79 -23.75
N VAL A 47 2.59 -11.78 -24.50
CA VAL A 47 3.65 -11.95 -25.51
C VAL A 47 5.01 -12.08 -24.82
N LEU A 48 5.28 -11.22 -23.81
CA LEU A 48 6.47 -11.35 -22.96
C LEU A 48 6.51 -12.72 -22.27
N TRP A 49 5.36 -13.18 -21.76
CA TRP A 49 5.26 -14.50 -21.15
C TRP A 49 5.54 -15.62 -22.17
N SER A 50 5.00 -15.50 -23.38
CA SER A 50 5.22 -16.47 -24.46
C SER A 50 6.68 -16.54 -24.93
N MET A 51 7.42 -15.44 -24.77
CA MET A 51 8.83 -15.37 -25.14
C MET A 51 9.72 -16.11 -24.16
N LEU A 52 9.33 -16.28 -22.90
CA LEU A 52 10.08 -17.03 -21.88
C LEU A 52 10.05 -18.55 -22.15
N THR A 53 11.16 -19.25 -21.86
CA THR A 53 11.23 -20.72 -21.89
C THR A 53 10.36 -21.33 -20.78
N PRO A 54 9.96 -22.61 -20.89
CA PRO A 54 9.19 -23.27 -19.83
C PRO A 54 9.90 -23.24 -18.46
N GLU A 55 11.23 -23.31 -18.45
CA GLU A 55 12.06 -23.25 -17.26
C GLU A 55 12.09 -21.84 -16.65
N GLU A 56 12.25 -20.81 -17.48
CA GLU A 56 12.16 -19.40 -17.05
C GLU A 56 10.78 -19.08 -16.47
N ARG A 57 9.71 -19.56 -17.10
CA ARG A 57 8.33 -19.41 -16.59
C ARG A 57 8.14 -20.12 -15.26
N SER A 58 8.68 -21.33 -15.12
CA SER A 58 8.63 -22.10 -13.87
C SER A 58 9.38 -21.37 -12.76
N LYS A 59 10.58 -20.85 -13.05
CA LYS A 59 11.39 -20.04 -12.13
C LYS A 59 10.65 -18.77 -11.70
N PHE A 60 10.06 -18.03 -12.64
CA PHE A 60 9.23 -16.86 -12.33
C PHE A 60 8.00 -17.21 -11.50
N THR A 61 7.30 -18.30 -11.82
CA THR A 61 6.11 -18.73 -11.07
C THR A 61 6.47 -19.16 -9.65
N LYS A 62 7.62 -19.84 -9.47
CA LYS A 62 8.15 -20.18 -8.14
C LYS A 62 8.50 -18.92 -7.34
N LEU A 63 9.15 -17.93 -7.98
CA LEU A 63 9.45 -16.65 -7.36
C LEU A 63 8.19 -15.90 -6.93
N PHE A 64 7.15 -15.91 -7.78
CA PHE A 64 5.88 -15.26 -7.48
C PHE A 64 5.12 -15.92 -6.33
N ASN A 65 5.18 -17.25 -6.25
CA ASN A 65 4.51 -18.02 -5.19
C ASN A 65 5.29 -18.03 -3.87
N ASP A 66 6.59 -17.77 -3.90
CA ASP A 66 7.45 -17.64 -2.71
C ASP A 66 8.25 -16.32 -2.72
N PRO A 67 7.60 -15.21 -2.32
CA PRO A 67 8.26 -13.91 -2.21
C PRO A 67 9.32 -13.87 -1.10
N THR A 68 9.38 -14.90 -0.25
CA THR A 68 10.39 -15.00 0.83
C THR A 68 11.65 -15.74 0.40
N SER A 69 11.67 -16.35 -0.78
CA SER A 69 12.88 -17.00 -1.31
C SER A 69 14.03 -16.01 -1.50
N GLU A 70 15.27 -16.48 -1.37
CA GLU A 70 16.47 -15.63 -1.46
C GLU A 70 16.54 -14.85 -2.79
N LEU A 71 16.23 -15.53 -3.89
CA LEU A 71 16.21 -14.91 -5.22
C LEU A 71 15.10 -13.86 -5.34
N ALA A 72 13.90 -14.10 -4.77
CA ALA A 72 12.84 -13.10 -4.75
C ALA A 72 13.25 -11.88 -3.91
N GLN A 73 13.85 -12.10 -2.75
CA GLN A 73 14.36 -11.02 -1.90
C GLN A 73 15.48 -10.23 -2.61
N GLN A 74 16.36 -10.89 -3.36
CA GLN A 74 17.42 -10.22 -4.12
C GLN A 74 16.84 -9.34 -5.23
N LEU A 75 15.80 -9.78 -5.93
CA LEU A 75 15.10 -8.97 -6.93
C LEU A 75 14.34 -7.80 -6.29
N LEU A 76 13.66 -8.04 -5.18
CA LEU A 76 12.94 -7.03 -4.41
C LEU A 76 13.86 -6.00 -3.75
N SER A 77 15.12 -6.37 -3.48
CA SER A 77 16.15 -5.49 -2.91
C SER A 77 17.08 -4.90 -3.98
N SER A 78 16.75 -5.06 -5.26
CA SER A 78 17.59 -4.54 -6.34
C SER A 78 17.53 -3.02 -6.42
N GLU A 79 18.69 -2.37 -6.60
CA GLU A 79 18.80 -0.89 -6.67
C GLU A 79 17.89 -0.30 -7.75
N ARG A 80 17.74 -0.99 -8.89
CA ARG A 80 16.84 -0.57 -9.98
C ARG A 80 15.39 -0.49 -9.50
N LEU A 81 14.91 -1.53 -8.82
CA LEU A 81 13.55 -1.53 -8.28
C LEU A 81 13.39 -0.44 -7.22
N GLU A 82 14.37 -0.24 -6.34
CA GLU A 82 14.34 0.85 -5.37
C GLU A 82 14.25 2.24 -6.01
N THR A 83 14.85 2.43 -7.19
CA THR A 83 14.73 3.70 -7.94
C THR A 83 13.38 3.90 -8.64
N GLU A 84 12.67 2.80 -8.92
CA GLU A 84 11.36 2.80 -9.57
C GLU A 84 10.21 2.86 -8.56
N ILE A 85 10.40 2.32 -7.35
CA ILE A 85 9.40 2.37 -6.27
C ILE A 85 9.07 3.83 -5.98
N GLN A 86 7.81 4.18 -6.22
CA GLN A 86 7.30 5.49 -5.89
C GLN A 86 6.75 5.48 -4.47
N GLU A 87 7.30 6.34 -3.62
CA GLU A 87 6.80 6.45 -2.26
C GLU A 87 5.51 7.30 -2.21
N PRO A 88 4.63 7.02 -1.23
CA PRO A 88 3.48 7.87 -0.97
C PRO A 88 3.91 9.32 -0.77
N TRP A 89 3.14 10.28 -1.31
CA TRP A 89 3.54 11.71 -1.31
C TRP A 89 3.79 12.30 0.09
N TRP A 90 3.28 11.66 1.14
CA TRP A 90 3.46 12.09 2.52
C TRP A 90 4.77 11.62 3.17
N GLU A 91 5.47 10.64 2.60
CA GLU A 91 6.77 10.18 3.13
C GLU A 91 7.89 11.18 2.85
N ALA A 92 7.81 11.91 1.74
CA ALA A 92 8.72 13.00 1.39
C ALA A 92 8.81 14.09 2.49
N LEU A 93 7.69 14.35 3.18
CA LEU A 93 7.59 15.33 4.25
C LEU A 93 8.24 14.87 5.56
N VAL A 94 8.46 13.55 5.71
CA VAL A 94 9.16 12.96 6.86
C VAL A 94 10.66 12.96 6.63
N ALA A 95 11.11 12.59 5.42
CA ALA A 95 12.53 12.55 5.06
C ALA A 95 13.22 13.90 5.28
N GLY A 96 12.59 15.01 4.84
CA GLY A 96 13.14 16.36 5.05
C GLY A 96 13.23 16.82 6.51
N LYS A 97 12.63 16.11 7.49
CA LYS A 97 12.76 16.41 8.92
C LYS A 97 13.88 15.62 9.60
N ALA A 98 14.26 14.47 9.04
CA ALA A 98 15.29 13.61 9.62
C ALA A 98 16.72 14.04 9.23
N GLU A 99 16.88 14.81 8.15
CA GLU A 99 18.19 15.25 7.66
C GLU A 99 18.85 16.33 8.53
N ASP A 100 18.08 17.12 9.30
CA ASP A 100 18.61 18.21 10.12
C ASP A 100 19.18 17.75 11.49
N ASP A 101 18.83 16.55 11.96
CA ASP A 101 19.20 16.05 13.30
C ASP A 101 20.19 14.87 13.28
N ALA A 102 20.65 14.41 12.11
CA ALA A 102 21.56 13.26 12.00
C ALA A 102 23.04 13.68 12.07
N PRO A 103 23.86 13.13 12.99
CA PRO A 103 25.29 13.37 13.01
C PRO A 103 25.95 12.87 11.71
N LEU A 104 26.86 13.67 11.17
CA LEU A 104 27.58 13.56 9.89
C LEU A 104 28.32 12.22 9.59
N GLY A 105 28.20 11.19 10.42
CA GLY A 105 29.00 9.95 10.36
C GLY A 105 28.29 8.67 9.92
N SER A 106 26.97 8.68 9.68
CA SER A 106 26.20 7.45 9.36
C SER A 106 25.40 7.56 8.06
N ARG A 107 25.98 8.20 7.03
CA ARG A 107 25.42 8.18 5.67
C ARG A 107 25.74 6.84 5.01
N GLY A 108 24.91 5.82 5.28
CA GLY A 108 24.68 4.80 4.26
C GLY A 108 24.12 5.50 3.02
N GLN A 109 24.60 5.12 1.84
CA GLN A 109 24.07 5.59 0.55
C GLN A 109 22.62 5.13 0.38
N PHE A 110 21.67 5.81 1.02
CA PHE A 110 20.28 5.70 0.63
C PHE A 110 20.12 6.57 -0.62
N VAL A 111 19.95 5.91 -1.77
CA VAL A 111 19.54 6.58 -2.99
C VAL A 111 18.19 7.25 -2.68
N PRO A 112 18.05 8.57 -2.88
CA PRO A 112 16.81 9.26 -2.55
C PRO A 112 15.68 8.69 -3.42
N ARG A 113 14.75 7.98 -2.78
CA ARG A 113 13.57 7.43 -3.43
C ARG A 113 12.75 8.54 -4.06
N ARG A 114 12.08 8.24 -5.17
CA ARG A 114 11.28 9.21 -5.92
C ARG A 114 10.06 9.61 -5.08
N SER A 115 10.21 10.72 -4.36
CA SER A 115 9.10 11.42 -3.72
C SER A 115 8.13 11.89 -4.80
N GLY A 116 6.95 11.28 -4.86
CA GLY A 116 5.99 11.65 -5.89
C GLY A 116 5.27 12.97 -5.61
N THR A 117 4.46 13.39 -6.59
CA THR A 117 3.87 14.73 -6.62
C THR A 117 2.74 14.88 -5.60
N ARG A 118 2.83 15.93 -4.78
CA ARG A 118 1.79 16.29 -3.82
C ARG A 118 0.44 16.53 -4.51
N PRO A 119 -0.69 16.07 -3.93
CA PRO A 119 -2.01 16.33 -4.47
C PRO A 119 -2.34 17.81 -4.67
N ASN A 120 -3.18 18.10 -5.66
CA ASN A 120 -3.76 19.43 -5.85
C ASN A 120 -4.77 19.71 -4.74
N MET A 121 -4.79 20.95 -4.27
CA MET A 121 -5.66 21.36 -3.18
C MET A 121 -7.05 21.75 -3.68
N MET A 122 -8.11 21.18 -3.11
CA MET A 122 -9.48 21.58 -3.42
C MET A 122 -9.87 22.92 -2.76
N LYS A 123 -10.76 23.67 -3.40
CA LYS A 123 -11.30 24.92 -2.85
C LYS A 123 -12.46 24.62 -1.89
N ILE A 124 -12.41 25.18 -0.69
CA ILE A 124 -13.43 24.99 0.35
C ILE A 124 -14.20 26.31 0.55
N PRO A 125 -15.51 26.36 0.21
CA PRO A 125 -16.33 27.53 0.48
C PRO A 125 -16.50 27.77 1.99
N ALA A 126 -16.31 29.01 2.46
CA ALA A 126 -16.43 29.35 3.89
C ALA A 126 -17.83 29.02 4.47
N SER A 127 -18.89 29.06 3.65
CA SER A 127 -20.25 28.74 4.06
C SER A 127 -20.48 27.27 4.45
N MET A 128 -19.56 26.37 4.09
CA MET A 128 -19.68 24.93 4.37
C MET A 128 -18.98 24.51 5.66
N VAL A 129 -18.25 25.42 6.30
CA VAL A 129 -17.43 25.17 7.49
C VAL A 129 -18.38 24.99 8.68
N LYS A 130 -18.65 23.73 9.02
CA LYS A 130 -19.50 23.35 10.15
C LYS A 130 -18.82 22.23 10.94
N PRO A 131 -18.81 22.30 12.28
CA PRO A 131 -18.23 21.25 13.10
C PRO A 131 -19.03 19.95 12.93
N GLY A 132 -18.34 18.83 12.78
CA GLY A 132 -18.96 17.52 12.82
C GLY A 132 -17.92 16.41 12.98
N SER A 133 -18.42 15.19 13.17
CA SER A 133 -17.63 14.02 13.53
C SER A 133 -17.48 13.04 12.37
N HIS A 134 -16.50 12.12 12.51
CA HIS A 134 -16.24 10.94 11.69
C HIS A 134 -15.41 11.19 10.43
N LEU A 135 -14.09 11.03 10.58
CA LEU A 135 -13.08 11.24 9.53
C LEU A 135 -12.19 10.03 9.25
N VAL A 136 -12.07 9.11 10.21
CA VAL A 136 -10.95 8.16 10.29
C VAL A 136 -10.89 7.14 9.15
N ILE A 137 -12.02 6.51 8.80
CA ILE A 137 -12.03 5.41 7.82
C ILE A 137 -11.37 5.82 6.52
N ARG A 138 -11.64 7.06 6.10
CA ARG A 138 -11.18 7.59 4.81
C ARG A 138 -9.66 7.60 4.71
N PHE A 139 -8.95 7.83 5.82
CA PHE A 139 -7.50 7.92 5.83
C PHE A 139 -6.83 6.55 5.83
N ILE A 140 -7.38 5.58 6.56
CA ILE A 140 -6.86 4.21 6.56
C ILE A 140 -7.07 3.58 5.18
N SER A 141 -8.26 3.71 4.60
CA SER A 141 -8.56 3.19 3.27
C SER A 141 -7.72 3.87 2.19
N TYR A 142 -7.54 5.20 2.27
CA TYR A 142 -6.67 5.93 1.36
C TYR A 142 -5.22 5.47 1.43
N ALA A 143 -4.65 5.36 2.64
CA ALA A 143 -3.29 4.87 2.83
C ALA A 143 -3.13 3.44 2.28
N TYR A 144 -4.14 2.59 2.47
CA TYR A 144 -4.14 1.24 1.91
C TYR A 144 -4.09 1.27 0.39
N ILE A 145 -4.98 2.03 -0.26
CA ILE A 145 -5.06 2.08 -1.73
C ILE A 145 -3.73 2.56 -2.32
N ILE A 146 -3.18 3.64 -1.77
CA ILE A 146 -1.90 4.20 -2.23
C ILE A 146 -0.76 3.18 -2.10
N ARG A 147 -0.64 2.51 -0.94
CA ARG A 147 0.40 1.49 -0.75
C ARG A 147 0.17 0.22 -1.58
N HIS A 148 -1.10 -0.18 -1.73
CA HIS A 148 -1.46 -1.39 -2.46
C HIS A 148 -1.20 -1.24 -3.96
N LEU A 149 -1.45 -0.06 -4.51
CA LEU A 149 -1.18 0.25 -5.92
C LEU A 149 0.26 0.71 -6.16
N GLY A 150 1.04 1.02 -5.13
CA GLY A 150 2.44 1.47 -5.29
C GLY A 150 2.59 2.82 -5.99
N ILE A 151 1.55 3.66 -5.93
CA ILE A 151 1.51 4.99 -6.56
C ILE A 151 1.78 6.08 -5.53
N SER A 152 2.22 7.27 -5.96
CA SER A 152 2.37 8.36 -4.99
C SER A 152 1.05 9.00 -4.57
N ALA A 153 0.16 9.29 -5.53
CA ALA A 153 -1.11 9.98 -5.35
C ALA A 153 -2.17 9.47 -6.34
N LEU A 154 -3.45 9.52 -5.99
CA LEU A 154 -4.54 9.06 -6.87
C LEU A 154 -4.71 9.93 -8.12
N GLN A 155 -4.39 11.22 -8.02
CA GLN A 155 -4.48 12.17 -9.14
C GLN A 155 -3.49 11.85 -10.29
N SER A 156 -2.45 11.05 -10.06
CA SER A 156 -1.53 10.67 -11.15
C SER A 156 -2.15 9.64 -12.10
N LEU A 157 -3.24 8.98 -11.68
CA LEU A 157 -3.94 7.98 -12.46
C LEU A 157 -4.83 8.64 -13.52
N THR A 158 -4.62 8.28 -14.78
CA THR A 158 -5.48 8.72 -15.88
C THR A 158 -6.72 7.84 -16.00
N SER A 159 -7.82 8.33 -16.58
CA SER A 159 -9.07 7.54 -16.67
C SER A 159 -8.99 6.31 -17.55
N ASP A 160 -7.98 6.21 -18.41
CA ASP A 160 -7.74 5.06 -19.28
C ASP A 160 -6.83 4.00 -18.61
N ASP A 161 -6.30 4.30 -17.43
CA ASP A 161 -5.40 3.43 -16.67
C ASP A 161 -6.17 2.31 -15.95
N PRO A 162 -5.78 1.02 -16.06
CA PRO A 162 -6.37 -0.05 -15.26
C PRO A 162 -6.30 0.22 -13.75
N GLU A 163 -5.23 0.87 -13.26
CA GLU A 163 -5.09 1.23 -11.84
C GLU A 163 -6.12 2.27 -11.40
N HIS A 164 -6.57 3.15 -12.30
CA HIS A 164 -7.65 4.10 -12.02
C HIS A 164 -8.96 3.37 -11.72
N HIS A 165 -9.30 2.35 -12.51
CA HIS A 165 -10.49 1.55 -12.29
C HIS A 165 -10.39 0.75 -10.99
N GLU A 166 -9.20 0.19 -10.71
CA GLU A 166 -8.96 -0.57 -9.49
C GLU A 166 -9.02 0.31 -8.24
N ALA A 167 -8.39 1.49 -8.26
CA ALA A 167 -8.48 2.48 -7.18
C ALA A 167 -9.94 2.82 -6.86
N ARG A 168 -10.78 3.05 -7.89
CA ARG A 168 -12.20 3.33 -7.70
C ARG A 168 -12.97 2.14 -7.13
N ARG A 169 -12.65 0.92 -7.56
CA ARG A 169 -13.22 -0.32 -7.02
C ARG A 169 -12.88 -0.46 -5.54
N LEU A 170 -11.62 -0.23 -5.17
CA LEU A 170 -11.15 -0.28 -3.78
C LEU A 170 -11.80 0.80 -2.91
N VAL A 171 -11.90 2.06 -3.37
CA VAL A 171 -12.64 3.10 -2.62
C VAL A 171 -14.10 2.70 -2.43
N THR A 172 -14.72 2.12 -3.45
CA THR A 172 -16.12 1.66 -3.37
C THR A 172 -16.28 0.53 -2.36
N LYS A 173 -15.32 -0.41 -2.31
CA LYS A 173 -15.31 -1.53 -1.36
C LYS A 173 -15.05 -1.07 0.07
N LEU A 174 -14.02 -0.24 0.28
CA LEU A 174 -13.52 0.13 1.61
C LEU A 174 -14.27 1.31 2.23
N VAL A 175 -14.92 2.13 1.42
CA VAL A 175 -15.61 3.34 1.88
C VAL A 175 -16.99 3.46 1.22
N PRO A 176 -17.88 2.45 1.41
CA PRO A 176 -19.15 2.37 0.71
C PRO A 176 -20.05 3.58 0.97
N PHE A 177 -19.92 4.23 2.13
CA PHE A 177 -20.70 5.43 2.42
C PHE A 177 -20.36 6.65 1.54
N LEU A 178 -19.18 6.69 0.91
CA LEU A 178 -18.86 7.73 -0.06
C LEU A 178 -19.61 7.51 -1.37
N THR A 179 -19.66 6.27 -1.82
CA THR A 179 -20.20 5.89 -3.13
C THR A 179 -21.72 5.72 -3.10
N ASP A 180 -22.29 5.17 -2.04
CA ASP A 180 -23.73 5.12 -1.85
C ASP A 180 -24.26 6.48 -1.42
N ARG A 181 -25.15 7.04 -2.24
CA ARG A 181 -25.81 8.33 -1.97
C ARG A 181 -26.68 8.28 -0.71
N LYS A 182 -27.25 7.12 -0.37
CA LYS A 182 -28.17 6.94 0.76
C LYS A 182 -27.48 6.57 2.07
N SER A 183 -26.23 6.12 2.01
CA SER A 183 -25.51 5.75 3.22
C SER A 183 -25.36 6.93 4.16
N MET A 184 -25.76 6.70 5.40
CA MET A 184 -25.65 7.58 6.57
C MET A 184 -24.79 6.93 7.64
N GLU A 185 -23.84 6.09 7.23
CA GLU A 185 -23.04 5.30 8.15
C GLU A 185 -22.18 6.20 9.05
N LEU A 186 -22.32 6.00 10.35
CA LEU A 186 -21.61 6.75 11.38
C LEU A 186 -20.93 5.74 12.31
N TYR A 187 -19.63 5.91 12.49
CA TYR A 187 -18.84 5.05 13.36
C TYR A 187 -18.64 5.73 14.70
N PRO A 188 -19.20 5.18 15.80
CA PRO A 188 -19.16 5.84 17.09
C PRO A 188 -17.76 5.90 17.71
N SER A 189 -16.82 5.05 17.25
CA SER A 189 -15.48 4.95 17.82
C SER A 189 -14.43 4.53 16.79
N LEU A 190 -13.15 4.73 17.12
CA LEU A 190 -12.04 4.19 16.32
C LEU A 190 -12.07 2.65 16.30
N SER A 191 -12.44 2.00 17.40
CA SER A 191 -12.54 0.54 17.46
C SER A 191 -13.53 0.00 16.42
N THR A 192 -14.70 0.62 16.29
CA THR A 192 -15.70 0.23 15.29
C THR A 192 -15.20 0.43 13.86
N VAL A 193 -14.45 1.52 13.61
CA VAL A 193 -13.79 1.77 12.32
C VAL A 193 -12.78 0.66 11.99
N ILE A 194 -11.94 0.32 12.96
CA ILE A 194 -10.90 -0.70 12.80
C ILE A 194 -11.52 -2.06 12.49
N THR A 195 -12.54 -2.46 13.27
CA THR A 195 -13.23 -3.74 13.05
C THR A 195 -13.89 -3.80 11.69
N ASP A 196 -14.55 -2.72 11.26
CA ASP A 196 -15.23 -2.64 9.97
C ASP A 196 -14.25 -2.78 8.80
N ILE A 197 -13.19 -1.97 8.80
CA ILE A 197 -12.13 -2.04 7.77
C ILE A 197 -11.51 -3.43 7.76
N TRP A 198 -11.15 -3.98 8.93
CA TRP A 198 -10.56 -5.31 9.01
C TRP A 198 -11.47 -6.38 8.42
N SER A 199 -12.78 -6.31 8.69
CA SER A 199 -13.76 -7.27 8.17
C SER A 199 -14.00 -7.18 6.67
N THR A 200 -13.53 -6.10 6.03
CA THR A 200 -13.66 -5.90 4.58
C THR A 200 -12.59 -6.67 3.78
N PHE A 201 -11.52 -7.12 4.43
CA PHE A 201 -10.44 -7.87 3.81
C PHE A 201 -10.65 -9.38 3.94
N ASP A 202 -10.21 -10.11 2.93
CA ASP A 202 -10.23 -11.57 2.97
C ASP A 202 -9.15 -12.09 3.93
N LEU A 203 -9.32 -13.33 4.38
CA LEU A 203 -8.40 -13.97 5.32
C LEU A 203 -7.01 -14.10 4.72
N GLY A 204 -6.04 -13.36 5.26
CA GLY A 204 -4.64 -13.39 4.84
C GLY A 204 -4.15 -12.12 4.15
N ASP A 205 -5.07 -11.34 3.56
CA ASP A 205 -4.71 -10.10 2.85
C ASP A 205 -4.24 -8.99 3.80
N MET A 206 -4.84 -8.94 5.01
CA MET A 206 -4.53 -7.95 6.03
C MET A 206 -3.74 -8.57 7.17
N THR A 207 -2.45 -8.23 7.25
CA THR A 207 -1.58 -8.61 8.37
C THR A 207 -1.59 -7.55 9.47
N SER A 208 -1.22 -7.96 10.69
CA SER A 208 -1.11 -7.03 11.83
C SER A 208 -0.06 -5.94 11.60
N ASP A 209 1.04 -6.29 10.92
CA ASP A 209 2.09 -5.33 10.53
C ASP A 209 1.59 -4.33 9.49
N LEU A 210 0.92 -4.82 8.44
CA LEU A 210 0.34 -3.94 7.42
C LEU A 210 -0.68 -3.00 8.07
N PHE A 211 -1.58 -3.52 8.90
CA PHE A 211 -2.58 -2.67 9.54
C PHE A 211 -1.97 -1.65 10.52
N SER A 212 -0.91 -2.02 11.25
CA SER A 212 -0.13 -1.10 12.06
C SER A 212 0.45 0.05 11.22
N LEU A 213 1.04 -0.29 10.07
CA LEU A 213 1.57 0.68 9.11
C LEU A 213 0.47 1.64 8.62
N LEU A 214 -0.68 1.11 8.22
CA LEU A 214 -1.81 1.91 7.72
C LEU A 214 -2.37 2.84 8.79
N LEU A 215 -2.47 2.39 10.04
CA LEU A 215 -2.88 3.25 11.16
C LEU A 215 -1.89 4.38 11.39
N ARG A 216 -0.59 4.12 11.28
CA ARG A 216 0.47 5.13 11.40
C ARG A 216 0.40 6.15 10.27
N ASP A 217 0.21 5.71 9.04
CA ASP A 217 0.07 6.62 7.88
C ASP A 217 -1.18 7.48 8.03
N ALA A 218 -2.30 6.87 8.40
CA ALA A 218 -3.53 7.61 8.60
C ALA A 218 -3.43 8.61 9.76
N ALA A 219 -2.70 8.26 10.83
CA ALA A 219 -2.38 9.18 11.92
C ALA A 219 -1.50 10.35 11.44
N TYR A 220 -0.50 10.09 10.61
CA TYR A 220 0.34 11.11 10.00
C TYR A 220 -0.47 12.08 9.12
N LEU A 221 -1.31 11.55 8.24
CA LEU A 221 -2.17 12.32 7.34
C LEU A 221 -3.22 13.17 8.08
N LEU A 222 -3.59 12.76 9.30
CA LEU A 222 -4.51 13.48 10.19
C LEU A 222 -3.81 14.47 11.13
N GLU A 223 -2.48 14.42 11.26
CA GLU A 223 -1.75 15.24 12.23
C GLU A 223 -1.84 16.73 11.86
N PRO A 224 -2.43 17.58 12.73
CA PRO A 224 -2.43 19.01 12.51
C PRO A 224 -1.00 19.55 12.58
N MET A 225 -0.65 20.44 11.65
CA MET A 225 0.61 21.18 11.69
C MET A 225 0.75 21.94 13.01
N ARG A 226 1.92 21.81 13.65
CA ARG A 226 2.25 22.49 14.91
C ARG A 226 2.50 23.99 14.72
N ILE A 227 3.05 24.35 13.57
CA ILE A 227 3.37 25.71 13.17
C ILE A 227 2.64 25.97 11.87
N THR A 228 1.89 27.07 11.82
CA THR A 228 1.24 27.54 10.60
C THR A 228 1.56 29.00 10.41
N GLN A 229 1.79 29.39 9.16
CA GLN A 229 2.00 30.79 8.82
C GLN A 229 0.64 31.49 8.89
N VAL A 230 0.54 32.48 9.78
CA VAL A 230 -0.65 33.34 9.86
C VAL A 230 -0.48 34.43 8.82
N GLU A 231 -1.07 34.23 7.64
CA GLU A 231 -1.22 35.33 6.69
C GLU A 231 -2.31 36.29 7.19
N PRO A 232 -2.10 37.62 7.08
CA PRO A 232 -3.14 38.58 7.39
C PRO A 232 -4.33 38.35 6.44
N ALA A 233 -5.47 37.93 7.00
CA ALA A 233 -6.64 37.57 6.23
C ALA A 233 -7.07 38.75 5.32
N PRO A 234 -6.99 38.62 3.99
CA PRO A 234 -7.79 39.50 3.13
C PRO A 234 -9.27 39.20 3.42
N GLU A 235 -10.17 40.11 3.07
CA GLU A 235 -11.63 40.03 3.28
C GLU A 235 -12.32 38.87 2.50
N ALA A 236 -11.65 37.73 2.34
CA ALA A 236 -11.95 36.67 1.40
C ALA A 236 -13.02 35.71 1.94
N GLN A 237 -13.99 35.44 1.07
CA GLN A 237 -15.08 34.49 1.24
C GLN A 237 -14.62 33.01 1.15
N GLU A 238 -13.31 32.76 1.02
CA GLU A 238 -12.70 31.45 0.79
C GLU A 238 -11.55 31.19 1.79
N ILE A 239 -11.46 29.97 2.32
CA ILE A 239 -10.34 29.54 3.17
C ILE A 239 -9.13 29.32 2.26
N VAL A 240 -7.98 29.93 2.56
CA VAL A 240 -6.70 29.61 1.92
C VAL A 240 -6.20 28.28 2.49
N PRO A 241 -6.37 27.14 1.80
CA PRO A 241 -6.20 25.84 2.46
C PRO A 241 -4.71 25.45 2.62
N ALA A 242 -3.81 26.08 1.84
CA ALA A 242 -2.38 25.78 1.84
C ALA A 242 -1.70 26.09 3.19
N SER A 243 -2.17 27.12 3.90
CA SER A 243 -1.64 27.53 5.21
C SER A 243 -2.46 26.95 6.38
N HIS A 244 -3.46 26.11 6.10
CA HIS A 244 -4.35 25.57 7.12
C HIS A 244 -3.64 24.51 7.97
N PRO A 245 -3.86 24.47 9.30
CA PRO A 245 -3.24 23.44 10.16
C PRO A 245 -3.53 22.00 9.71
N HIS A 246 -4.66 21.79 9.05
CA HIS A 246 -5.13 20.45 8.62
C HIS A 246 -4.86 20.18 7.14
N VAL A 247 -3.85 20.84 6.55
CA VAL A 247 -3.54 20.76 5.11
C VAL A 247 -3.38 19.31 4.62
N GLY A 248 -2.69 18.45 5.37
CA GLY A 248 -2.47 17.05 5.00
C GLY A 248 -3.79 16.29 4.82
N SER A 249 -4.72 16.52 5.73
CA SER A 249 -6.01 15.85 5.70
C SER A 249 -6.91 16.35 4.57
N ILE A 250 -6.83 17.64 4.25
CA ILE A 250 -7.57 18.23 3.12
C ILE A 250 -7.01 17.71 1.78
N LEU A 251 -5.69 17.51 1.67
CA LEU A 251 -5.06 16.97 0.48
C LEU A 251 -5.52 15.55 0.16
N VAL A 252 -5.63 14.69 1.17
CA VAL A 252 -6.19 13.33 1.00
C VAL A 252 -7.58 13.38 0.38
N LEU A 253 -8.45 14.25 0.91
CA LEU A 253 -9.82 14.41 0.38
C LEU A 253 -9.85 15.04 -1.00
N SER A 254 -8.88 15.92 -1.31
CA SER A 254 -8.72 16.54 -2.62
C SER A 254 -8.30 15.50 -3.66
N ASP A 255 -7.31 14.66 -3.32
CA ASP A 255 -6.80 13.58 -4.16
C ASP A 255 -7.88 12.53 -4.46
N LEU A 256 -8.63 12.12 -3.42
CA LEU A 256 -9.81 11.28 -3.59
C LEU A 256 -10.87 11.93 -4.49
N SER A 257 -11.07 13.26 -4.38
CA SER A 257 -12.05 13.95 -5.21
C SER A 257 -11.65 13.94 -6.68
N GLU A 258 -10.36 14.16 -6.98
CA GLU A 258 -9.83 14.13 -8.36
C GLU A 258 -10.01 12.75 -9.01
N LEU A 259 -9.79 11.66 -8.27
CA LEU A 259 -10.07 10.30 -8.75
C LEU A 259 -11.50 10.15 -9.29
N PHE A 260 -12.48 10.80 -8.66
CA PHE A 260 -13.89 10.75 -9.06
C PHE A 260 -14.32 11.86 -10.03
N LEU A 261 -13.45 12.82 -10.31
CA LEU A 261 -13.65 13.85 -11.34
C LEU A 261 -13.18 13.39 -12.72
N ALA A 262 -12.01 12.74 -12.80
CA ALA A 262 -11.35 12.41 -14.06
C ALA A 262 -12.23 11.62 -15.06
N GLY A 263 -13.12 10.76 -14.58
CA GLY A 263 -14.02 9.95 -15.43
C GLY A 263 -15.45 10.50 -15.62
N SER A 264 -15.78 11.68 -15.09
CA SER A 264 -17.16 12.20 -15.11
C SER A 264 -17.39 13.18 -16.26
N THR A 265 -17.85 12.67 -17.41
CA THR A 265 -18.27 13.48 -18.58
C THR A 265 -19.53 14.32 -18.34
N ARG A 266 -20.24 14.09 -17.22
CA ARG A 266 -21.47 14.81 -16.89
C ARG A 266 -21.16 16.00 -15.99
N ALA A 267 -21.45 17.20 -16.51
CA ALA A 267 -21.47 18.48 -15.77
C ALA A 267 -22.44 18.51 -14.55
N LYS A 268 -23.18 17.43 -14.28
CA LYS A 268 -24.02 17.28 -13.08
C LYS A 268 -23.16 16.73 -11.95
N GLY A 269 -22.78 17.61 -11.03
CA GLY A 269 -21.83 17.35 -9.94
C GLY A 269 -21.97 15.97 -9.29
N ASN A 270 -20.88 15.23 -9.31
CA ASN A 270 -20.74 13.91 -8.71
C ASN A 270 -21.00 14.01 -7.19
N HIS A 271 -21.99 13.25 -6.67
CA HIS A 271 -22.34 13.32 -5.25
C HIS A 271 -21.17 12.93 -4.34
N ILE A 272 -20.25 12.09 -4.82
CA ILE A 272 -19.03 11.69 -4.10
C ILE A 272 -18.15 12.92 -3.87
N THR A 273 -17.86 13.69 -4.92
CA THR A 273 -17.05 14.92 -4.83
C THR A 273 -17.68 15.94 -3.88
N ARG A 274 -19.02 16.05 -3.87
CA ARG A 274 -19.74 16.91 -2.92
C ARG A 274 -19.65 16.40 -1.48
N LYS A 275 -19.71 15.07 -1.26
CA LYS A 275 -19.48 14.46 0.06
C LYS A 275 -18.04 14.73 0.54
N LEU A 276 -17.05 14.55 -0.33
CA LEU A 276 -15.65 14.82 -0.01
C LEU A 276 -15.41 16.29 0.33
N LEU A 277 -15.97 17.21 -0.46
CA LEU A 277 -15.93 18.65 -0.18
C LEU A 277 -16.61 18.99 1.16
N PHE A 278 -17.76 18.37 1.45
CA PHE A 278 -18.41 18.49 2.75
C PHE A 278 -17.47 18.04 3.88
N TYR A 279 -16.86 16.86 3.77
CA TYR A 279 -15.90 16.39 4.78
C TYR A 279 -14.67 17.28 4.89
N ALA A 280 -14.15 17.82 3.79
CA ALA A 280 -13.02 18.75 3.82
C ALA A 280 -13.36 20.03 4.60
N ALA A 281 -14.55 20.58 4.38
CA ALA A 281 -15.04 21.72 5.17
C ALA A 281 -15.19 21.38 6.66
N HIS A 282 -15.62 20.15 6.99
CA HIS A 282 -15.72 19.69 8.36
C HIS A 282 -14.34 19.54 9.01
N ILE A 283 -13.37 18.95 8.31
CA ILE A 283 -11.97 18.89 8.75
C ILE A 283 -11.47 20.29 9.03
N ALA A 284 -11.62 21.23 8.09
CA ALA A 284 -11.17 22.60 8.24
C ALA A 284 -11.76 23.28 9.49
N SER A 285 -13.01 22.99 9.83
CA SER A 285 -13.68 23.51 11.03
C SER A 285 -13.31 22.80 12.34
N THR A 286 -12.66 21.63 12.27
CA THR A 286 -12.44 20.79 13.44
C THR A 286 -11.30 21.36 14.30
N PRO A 287 -11.51 21.54 15.62
CA PRO A 287 -10.43 21.98 16.51
C PRO A 287 -9.22 21.04 16.46
N SER A 288 -8.01 21.58 16.32
CA SER A 288 -6.79 20.77 16.23
C SER A 288 -6.58 19.86 17.43
N ILE A 289 -7.10 20.21 18.61
CA ILE A 289 -7.05 19.37 19.80
C ILE A 289 -7.82 18.05 19.61
N THR A 290 -8.95 18.09 18.91
CA THR A 290 -9.78 16.92 18.62
C THR A 290 -9.04 15.98 17.67
N LEU A 291 -8.47 16.50 16.59
CA LEU A 291 -7.68 15.70 15.66
C LEU A 291 -6.43 15.13 16.33
N ARG A 292 -5.73 15.90 17.18
CA ARG A 292 -4.58 15.40 17.95
C ARG A 292 -4.95 14.25 18.89
N GLY A 293 -6.11 14.32 19.56
CA GLY A 293 -6.60 13.23 20.41
C GLY A 293 -6.79 11.94 19.60
N LEU A 294 -7.40 12.06 18.42
CA LEU A 294 -7.60 10.95 17.51
C LEU A 294 -6.29 10.38 16.94
N VAL A 295 -5.37 11.24 16.51
CA VAL A 295 -4.03 10.85 16.04
C VAL A 295 -3.28 10.06 17.11
N LYS A 296 -3.33 10.53 18.37
CA LYS A 296 -2.73 9.80 19.50
C LYS A 296 -3.36 8.42 19.68
N GLU A 297 -4.69 8.32 19.62
CA GLU A 297 -5.38 7.04 19.73
C GLU A 297 -4.98 6.08 18.61
N MET A 298 -4.90 6.57 17.37
CA MET A 298 -4.47 5.78 16.20
C MET A 298 -3.03 5.30 16.32
N SER A 299 -2.10 6.16 16.76
CA SER A 299 -0.71 5.77 17.00
C SER A 299 -0.59 4.70 18.10
N THR A 300 -1.33 4.84 19.21
CA THR A 300 -1.35 3.81 20.26
C THR A 300 -1.90 2.48 19.73
N ARG A 301 -2.95 2.51 18.89
CA ARG A 301 -3.46 1.29 18.23
C ARG A 301 -2.44 0.68 17.29
N ALA A 302 -1.73 1.49 16.51
CA ALA A 302 -0.67 1.03 15.62
C ALA A 302 0.43 0.28 16.40
N GLU A 303 0.85 0.82 17.55
CA GLU A 303 1.84 0.16 18.43
C GLU A 303 1.36 -1.20 18.95
N ILE A 304 0.08 -1.30 19.33
CA ILE A 304 -0.52 -2.56 19.79
C ILE A 304 -0.50 -3.62 18.67
N TYR A 305 -0.92 -3.26 17.45
CA TYR A 305 -0.89 -4.19 16.31
C TYR A 305 0.54 -4.60 15.93
N ARG A 306 1.51 -3.70 16.07
CA ARG A 306 2.93 -4.03 15.85
C ARG A 306 3.46 -5.01 16.88
N ALA A 307 3.13 -4.81 18.15
CA ALA A 307 3.53 -5.73 19.23
C ALA A 307 2.96 -7.14 18.99
N GLN A 308 1.68 -7.24 18.60
CA GLN A 308 1.04 -8.52 18.29
C GLN A 308 1.68 -9.26 17.11
N ALA A 309 2.18 -8.53 16.12
CA ALA A 309 2.89 -9.13 14.99
C ALA A 309 4.24 -9.74 15.42
N ASN A 310 5.00 -9.00 16.24
CA ASN A 310 6.28 -9.46 16.78
C ASN A 310 6.14 -10.72 17.66
N ASP A 311 5.06 -10.80 18.45
CA ASP A 311 4.79 -11.96 19.31
C ASP A 311 4.49 -13.23 18.50
N LYS A 312 3.73 -13.13 17.40
CA LYS A 312 3.47 -14.26 16.49
C LYS A 312 4.75 -14.77 15.84
N THR A 313 5.62 -13.87 15.42
CA THR A 313 6.93 -14.23 14.83
C THR A 313 7.82 -14.94 15.85
N SER A 314 7.83 -14.47 17.10
CA SER A 314 8.62 -15.06 18.18
C SER A 314 8.11 -16.47 18.56
N ALA A 315 6.80 -16.66 18.67
CA ALA A 315 6.20 -17.96 18.98
C ALA A 315 6.46 -18.99 17.86
N SER A 316 6.30 -18.61 16.60
CA SER A 316 6.54 -19.49 15.44
C SER A 316 8.02 -19.91 15.32
N LYS A 317 8.96 -19.02 15.67
CA LYS A 317 10.40 -19.34 15.70
C LYS A 317 10.77 -20.32 16.80
N VAL A 318 10.19 -20.18 18.00
CA VAL A 318 10.43 -21.11 19.12
C VAL A 318 9.92 -22.51 18.80
N GLN A 319 8.77 -22.63 18.13
CA GLN A 319 8.20 -23.92 17.76
C GLN A 319 9.04 -24.65 16.68
N ARG A 320 9.53 -23.94 15.66
CA ARG A 320 10.44 -24.53 14.65
C ARG A 320 11.78 -25.00 15.23
N VAL A 321 12.32 -24.30 16.22
CA VAL A 321 13.56 -24.73 16.90
C VAL A 321 13.31 -25.98 17.76
N GLY A 322 12.15 -26.07 18.40
CA GLY A 322 11.75 -27.27 19.16
C GLY A 322 11.61 -28.51 18.28
N ASP A 323 10.94 -28.37 17.13
CA ASP A 323 10.72 -29.50 16.21
C ASP A 323 12.04 -29.95 15.55
N GLY A 324 12.93 -29.02 15.20
CA GLY A 324 14.25 -29.33 14.65
C GLY A 324 15.18 -30.03 15.66
N GLN A 325 15.08 -29.72 16.95
CA GLN A 325 15.83 -30.43 17.99
C GLN A 325 15.30 -31.84 18.25
N GLN A 326 13.99 -32.07 18.14
CA GLN A 326 13.40 -33.40 18.27
C GLN A 326 13.73 -34.31 17.08
N GLN A 327 13.76 -33.79 15.85
CA GLN A 327 14.19 -34.55 14.69
C GLN A 327 15.67 -34.98 14.80
N LYS A 328 16.54 -34.08 15.26
CA LYS A 328 17.97 -34.39 15.43
C LYS A 328 18.23 -35.45 16.51
N LEU A 329 17.40 -35.48 17.56
CA LEU A 329 17.44 -36.51 18.60
C LEU A 329 16.92 -37.88 18.15
N MET A 330 16.05 -37.93 17.14
CA MET A 330 15.58 -39.20 16.55
C MET A 330 16.56 -39.77 15.50
N GLU A 331 17.35 -38.94 14.83
CA GLU A 331 18.37 -39.42 13.88
C GLU A 331 19.65 -39.94 14.57
N GLU A 332 19.90 -39.58 15.83
CA GLU A 332 21.05 -40.03 16.60
C GLU A 332 20.80 -41.32 17.44
N MET A 333 19.61 -41.94 17.34
CA MET A 333 19.25 -43.21 18.02
C MET A 333 19.22 -44.40 17.07
#